data_AF-A0A8H5BQA4-F1
#
_entry.id   AF-A0A8H5BQA4-F1
#
_cell.length_a   1.000
_cell.length_b   1.000
_cell.length_c   1.000
_cell.angle_alpha   90.00
_cell.angle_beta   90.00
_cell.angle_gamma   90.00
#
_symmetry.space_group_name_H-M   'P 1'
#
loop_
_entity.id
_entity.type
_entity.pdbx_description
1 polymer ?
#
loop_
_entity_poly.entity_id
_entity_poly.type
_entity_poly.pdbx_seq_one_letter_code
_entity_poly.pdbx_strand_id
1 'polypeptide(L)' 'MLILPGDKPNAPVLIDFGQVSSNLLSWTVNVTAGTSLRLNLRDQTGALAQSTPFTVIASSWLIYI' A
#
# COMPACT_ATOMS: atom_id res chain seq x y z
N MET A 1 1.70 -8.73 3.67
CA MET A 1 1.79 -7.60 2.72
C MET A 1 2.00 -6.33 3.51
N LEU A 2 2.89 -5.43 3.09
CA LEU A 2 3.27 -4.23 3.84
C LEU A 2 2.97 -2.96 3.03
N ILE A 3 2.56 -1.90 3.72
CA ILE A 3 2.46 -0.55 3.19
C ILE A 3 3.58 0.31 3.77
N LEU A 4 4.32 0.99 2.91
CA LEU A 4 5.44 1.86 3.28
C LEU A 4 5.26 3.26 2.68
N PRO A 5 5.93 4.30 3.20
CA PRO A 5 6.02 5.60 2.55
C PRO A 5 6.64 5.47 1.15
N GLY A 6 6.04 6.12 0.16
CA GLY A 6 6.44 6.01 -1.24
C GLY A 6 7.82 6.61 -1.55
N ASP A 7 8.26 7.58 -0.75
CA ASP A 7 9.50 8.35 -0.86
C ASP A 7 10.70 7.71 -0.13
N LYS A 8 10.46 6.76 0.78
CA LYS A 8 11.50 6.18 1.65
C LYS A 8 11.38 4.65 1.75
N PRO A 9 12.14 3.88 0.95
CA PRO A 9 12.07 2.41 0.94
C PRO A 9 12.46 1.74 2.27
N ASN A 10 13.20 2.43 3.13
CA ASN A 10 13.67 1.93 4.43
C ASN A 10 12.92 2.57 5.61
N ALA A 11 11.86 3.35 5.35
CA ALA A 11 11.07 3.90 6.43
C ALA A 11 10.29 2.79 7.18
N PRO A 12 9.89 3.04 8.43
CA PRO A 12 9.04 2.12 9.18
C PRO A 12 7.79 1.75 8.37
N VAL A 13 7.38 0.49 8.48
CA VAL A 13 6.12 0.01 7.90
C VAL A 13 4.97 0.80 8.50
N LEU A 14 4.10 1.35 7.65
CA LEU A 14 2.92 2.09 8.08
C LEU A 14 1.79 1.13 8.47
N ILE A 15 1.58 0.10 7.64
CA ILE A 15 0.56 -0.93 7.85
C ILE A 15 1.15 -2.28 7.47
N ASP A 16 0.98 -3.25 8.35
CA ASP A 16 1.31 -4.65 8.11
C ASP A 16 0.03 -5.48 8.12
N PHE A 17 -0.29 -6.09 6.99
CA PHE A 17 -1.42 -7.01 6.86
C PHE A 17 -1.07 -8.46 7.23
N GLY A 18 0.15 -8.72 7.67
CA GLY A 18 0.67 -10.04 7.98
C GLY A 18 0.69 -10.96 6.77
N GLN A 19 0.53 -12.25 7.03
CA GLN A 19 0.38 -13.27 6.00
C GLN A 19 -1.03 -13.21 5.40
N VAL A 20 -1.10 -12.95 4.09
CA VAL A 20 -2.36 -13.01 3.33
C VAL A 20 -2.36 -14.33 2.56
N SER A 21 -3.27 -15.23 2.91
CA SER A 21 -3.39 -16.57 2.29
C SER A 21 -4.24 -16.59 1.03
N SER A 22 -4.96 -15.49 0.75
CA SER A 22 -5.76 -15.30 -0.46
C SER A 22 -5.06 -14.37 -1.43
N ASN A 23 -5.39 -14.49 -2.73
CA ASN A 23 -4.87 -13.60 -3.77
C ASN A 23 -5.52 -12.20 -3.74
N LEU A 24 -6.50 -11.99 -2.87
CA LEU A 24 -7.26 -10.76 -2.75
C LEU A 24 -7.16 -10.23 -1.32
N LEU A 25 -6.83 -8.96 -1.20
CA LEU A 25 -6.90 -8.19 0.04
C LEU A 25 -7.64 -6.89 -0.24
N SER A 26 -8.74 -6.66 0.47
CA SER A 26 -9.44 -5.39 0.50
C SER A 26 -9.09 -4.64 1.77
N TRP A 27 -8.76 -3.36 1.65
CA TRP A 27 -8.37 -2.51 2.77
C TRP A 27 -9.12 -1.18 2.71
N THR A 28 -9.74 -0.79 3.83
CA THR A 28 -10.32 0.54 4.03
C THR A 28 -9.20 1.51 4.39
N VAL A 29 -8.90 2.42 3.46
CA VAL A 29 -7.77 3.36 3.60
C VAL A 29 -7.96 4.26 4.83
N ASN A 30 -7.05 4.12 5.80
CA ASN A 30 -6.99 4.90 7.03
C ASN A 30 -5.74 5.80 7.11
N VAL A 31 -5.15 6.12 5.95
CA VAL A 31 -4.00 7.03 5.81
C VAL A 31 -4.51 8.36 5.25
N THR A 32 -3.91 9.48 5.70
CA THR A 32 -4.28 10.82 5.25
C THR A 32 -4.10 10.99 3.74
N ALA A 33 -5.07 11.64 3.09
CA ALA A 33 -4.97 12.03 1.69
C ALA A 33 -3.73 12.90 1.41
N GLY A 34 -3.17 12.77 0.21
CA GLY A 34 -1.89 13.37 -0.19
C GLY A 34 -0.66 12.56 0.21
N THR A 35 -0.82 11.48 0.98
CA THR A 35 0.31 10.63 1.37
C THR A 35 0.73 9.73 0.20
N SER A 36 2.01 9.78 -0.16
CA SER A 36 2.61 8.84 -1.12
C SER A 36 2.93 7.53 -0.41
N LEU A 37 2.42 6.41 -0.94
CA LEU A 37 2.54 5.07 -0.41
C LEU A 37 3.12 4.11 -1.45
N ARG A 38 3.58 2.97 -0.98
CA ARG A 38 4.07 1.85 -1.79
C ARG A 38 3.65 0.53 -1.14
N LEU A 39 3.37 -0.47 -1.98
CA LEU A 39 3.08 -1.83 -1.53
C LEU A 39 4.30 -2.72 -1.69
N ASN A 40 4.64 -3.46 -0.63
CA ASN A 40 5.59 -4.56 -0.67
C ASN A 40 4.84 -5.87 -0.41
N LEU A 41 4.88 -6.76 -1.40
CA LEU A 41 4.45 -8.14 -1.29
C LEU A 41 5.67 -9.03 -1.18
N ARG A 42 5.67 -9.93 -0.20
CA ARG A 42 6.68 -10.96 -0.06
C ARG A 42 6.00 -12.31 -0.19
N ASP A 43 6.52 -13.16 -1.06
CA ASP A 43 6.04 -14.53 -1.18
C ASP A 43 6.72 -15.47 -0.17
N GLN A 44 6.27 -16.73 -0.16
CA GLN A 44 6.80 -17.79 0.71
C GLN A 44 8.27 -18.17 0.42
N THR A 45 8.78 -17.89 -0.78
CA THR A 45 10.19 -18.10 -1.13
C THR A 45 11.07 -16.93 -0.65
N GLY A 46 10.43 -15.86 -0.17
CA GLY A 46 11.07 -14.65 0.30
C GLY A 46 11.27 -13.60 -0.79
N ALA A 47 10.80 -13.84 -2.03
CA ALA A 47 10.91 -12.89 -3.12
C ALA A 47 10.02 -11.66 -2.86
N LEU A 48 10.57 -10.48 -3.13
CA LEU A 48 9.90 -9.20 -2.92
C LEU A 48 9.38 -8.66 -4.25
N ALA A 49 8.07 -8.47 -4.33
CA ALA A 49 7.41 -7.70 -5.37
C ALA A 49 7.00 -6.34 -4.81
N GLN A 50 7.37 -5.27 -5.50
CA GLN A 50 7.19 -3.90 -5.03
C GLN A 50 6.46 -3.07 -6.08
N SER A 51 5.45 -2.31 -5.65
CA SER A 51 4.76 -1.36 -6.53
C SER A 51 5.59 -0.08 -6.74
N THR A 52 5.27 0.65 -7.81
CA THR A 52 5.64 2.07 -7.85
C THR A 52 4.91 2.83 -6.74
N PRO A 53 5.46 3.97 -6.28
CA PRO A 53 4.73 4.85 -5.37
C PRO A 53 3.39 5.30 -5.97
N PHE A 54 2.37 5.41 -5.14
CA PHE A 54 1.05 5.94 -5.50
C PHE A 54 0.56 6.89 -4.39
N THR A 55 -0.15 7.93 -4.78
CA THR A 55 -0.66 8.92 -3.82
C THR A 55 -2.07 8.54 -3.39
N VAL A 56 -2.30 8.52 -2.08
CA VAL A 56 -3.65 8.39 -1.52
C VAL A 56 -4.43 9.65 -1.85
N ILE A 57 -5.51 9.52 -2.59
CA ILE A 57 -6.49 10.60 -2.77
C ILE A 57 -7.58 10.46 -1.72
N ALA A 58 -8.11 11.58 -1.23
CA ALA A 58 -9.32 11.55 -0.41
C ALA A 58 -10.42 10.86 -1.22
N SER A 59 -11.19 9.96 -0.61
CA SER A 59 -12.24 9.18 -1.27
C SER A 59 -12.98 10.03 -2.30
N SER A 60 -12.76 9.69 -3.57
CA SER A 60 -13.38 10.35 -4.70
C SER A 60 -14.88 10.13 -4.62
N TRP A 61 -15.62 11.19 -4.33
CA TRP A 61 -17.01 11.32 -4.75
C TRP A 61 -17.05 12.49 -5.71
N LEU A 62 -17.35 12.19 -6.98
CA LEU A 62 -17.56 13.08 -8.13
C LEU A 62 -16.32 13.35 -9.01
N ILE A 63 -16.31 12.68 -10.17
CA ILE A 63 -15.63 13.14 -11.38
C ILE A 63 -16.71 13.81 -12.23
N TYR A 64 -16.60 15.12 -12.48
CA TYR A 64 -17.25 15.75 -13.63
C TYR A 64 -16.25 15.71 -14.79
N ILE A 65 -16.63 15.01 -15.85
CA ILE A 65 -16.04 15.16 -17.20
C ILE A 65 -16.62 16.40 -17.87
#